data_AF-A0A1F2U1S8-F1
#
_entry.id   AF-A0A1F2U1S8-F1
#
_cell.length_a   1.000
_cell.length_b   1.000
_cell.length_c   1.000
_cell.angle_alpha   90.00
_cell.angle_beta   90.00
_cell.angle_gamma   90.00
#
_symmetry.space_group_name_H-M   'P 1'
#
loop_
_entity.id
_entity.type
_entity.pdbx_description
1 polymer ?
#
loop_
_entity_poly.entity_id
_entity_poly.type
_entity_poly.pdbx_seq_one_letter_code
_entity_poly.pdbx_strand_id
1 'polypeptide(L)'
;MWDIFAAGLAVKAQVPRAPTWALLIGVGFLDILFGPFVLAGIERATVTPGVSPGFSLDYIDWSHSLAMSLVWSILFAAAFARHGRPVMVAVGLAVFSHFLLDLPMHPPDLALWPDSAAHVGFGLWQKLMTTLPPACRASRVAHRLRDLARALMGTP
;
A
#
# COMPACT_ATOMS: atom_id res chain seq x y z
N MET A 1 2.85 4.06 4.62
CA MET A 1 2.31 3.10 5.64
C MET A 1 1.73 3.78 6.88
N TRP A 2 2.24 4.92 7.37
CA TRP A 2 1.67 5.58 8.58
C TRP A 2 0.45 6.47 8.30
N ASP A 3 0.27 6.94 7.06
CA ASP A 3 -0.74 7.95 6.70
C ASP A 3 -2.17 7.39 6.63
N ILE A 4 -2.29 6.09 6.36
CA ILE A 4 -3.57 5.37 6.26
C ILE A 4 -4.30 5.26 7.61
N PHE A 5 -3.61 5.09 8.72
CA PHE A 5 -4.27 5.06 10.04
C PHE A 5 -4.78 6.43 10.47
N ALA A 6 -4.14 7.51 10.04
CA ALA A 6 -4.61 8.87 10.29
C ALA A 6 -5.96 9.13 9.60
N ALA A 7 -6.16 8.63 8.37
CA ALA A 7 -7.43 8.70 7.68
C ALA A 7 -8.55 7.96 8.47
N GLY A 8 -8.27 6.76 8.96
CA GLY A 8 -9.22 6.00 9.78
C GLY A 8 -9.61 6.73 11.08
N LEU A 9 -8.65 7.38 11.75
CA LEU A 9 -8.92 8.18 12.95
C LEU A 9 -9.69 9.46 12.66
N ALA A 10 -9.43 10.11 11.52
CA ALA A 10 -10.20 11.27 11.07
C ALA A 10 -11.68 10.91 10.84
N VAL A 11 -11.95 9.77 10.20
CA VAL A 11 -13.31 9.25 10.05
C VAL A 11 -13.94 8.92 11.41
N LYS A 12 -13.16 8.31 12.32
CA LYS A 12 -13.63 7.99 13.68
C LYS A 12 -14.10 9.23 14.45
N ALA A 13 -13.38 10.35 14.33
CA ALA A 13 -13.75 11.59 14.99
C ALA A 13 -15.12 12.13 14.51
N GLN A 14 -15.44 11.94 13.23
CA GLN A 14 -16.72 12.35 12.64
C GLN A 14 -17.86 11.36 12.91
N VAL A 15 -17.54 10.07 13.02
CA VAL A 15 -18.51 9.00 13.28
C VAL A 15 -18.06 8.14 14.48
N PRO A 16 -18.20 8.63 15.73
CA PRO A 16 -17.70 7.94 16.93
C PRO A 16 -18.32 6.55 17.17
N ARG A 17 -19.51 6.32 16.61
CA ARG A 17 -20.25 5.05 16.65
C ARG A 17 -19.68 3.98 15.70
N ALA A 18 -18.86 4.35 14.72
CA ALA A 18 -18.18 3.38 13.89
C ALA A 18 -17.12 2.64 14.74
N PRO A 19 -17.05 1.29 14.68
CA PRO A 19 -16.03 0.55 15.43
C PRO A 19 -14.63 0.93 14.96
N THR A 20 -13.74 1.30 15.88
CA THR A 20 -12.39 1.76 15.53
C THR A 20 -11.61 0.69 14.76
N TRP A 21 -11.71 -0.57 15.19
CA TRP A 21 -11.06 -1.69 14.51
C TRP A 21 -11.53 -1.83 13.05
N ALA A 22 -12.81 -1.56 12.76
CA ALA A 22 -13.36 -1.67 11.42
C ALA A 22 -12.81 -0.57 10.50
N LEU A 23 -12.57 0.62 11.04
CA LEU A 23 -11.92 1.70 10.31
C LEU A 23 -10.45 1.37 10.04
N LEU A 24 -9.71 0.87 11.04
CA LEU A 24 -8.30 0.52 10.87
C LEU A 24 -8.09 -0.63 9.87
N ILE A 25 -8.92 -1.68 9.94
CA ILE A 25 -8.91 -2.77 8.95
C ILE A 25 -9.37 -2.23 7.59
N GLY A 26 -10.41 -1.39 7.56
CA GLY A 26 -10.95 -0.81 6.35
C GLY A 26 -9.87 -0.10 5.54
N VAL A 27 -9.09 0.79 6.16
CA VAL A 27 -8.04 1.50 5.42
C VAL A 27 -6.92 0.57 4.92
N GLY A 28 -6.65 -0.56 5.57
CA GLY A 28 -5.70 -1.56 5.07
C GLY A 28 -6.33 -2.69 4.24
N PHE A 29 -7.60 -2.58 3.88
CA PHE A 29 -8.35 -3.73 3.39
C PHE A 29 -7.87 -4.20 2.00
N LEU A 30 -7.47 -3.28 1.12
CA LEU A 30 -6.97 -3.64 -0.21
C LEU A 30 -5.62 -4.40 -0.13
N ASP A 31 -4.71 -3.95 0.74
CA ASP A 31 -3.47 -4.69 1.06
C ASP A 31 -3.75 -6.09 1.64
N ILE A 32 -4.76 -6.22 2.50
CA ILE A 32 -5.18 -7.50 3.08
C ILE A 32 -5.70 -8.45 1.99
N LEU A 33 -6.32 -7.94 0.93
CA LEU A 33 -6.76 -8.73 -0.23
C LEU A 33 -5.60 -9.08 -1.17
N PHE A 34 -4.69 -8.13 -1.39
CA PHE A 34 -3.53 -8.28 -2.25
C PHE A 34 -2.64 -9.46 -1.83
N GLY A 35 -2.36 -9.62 -0.52
CA GLY A 35 -1.54 -10.73 -0.03
C GLY A 35 -2.05 -12.12 -0.48
N PRO A 36 -3.29 -12.50 -0.16
CA PRO A 36 -3.92 -13.71 -0.66
C PRO A 36 -4.00 -13.81 -2.19
N PHE A 37 -4.25 -12.71 -2.91
CA PHE A 37 -4.33 -12.73 -4.37
C PHE A 37 -2.97 -13.02 -5.03
N VAL A 38 -1.89 -12.50 -4.47
CA VAL A 38 -0.52 -12.85 -4.89
C VAL A 38 -0.23 -14.32 -4.59
N LEU A 39 -0.58 -14.82 -3.39
CA LEU A 39 -0.38 -16.22 -3.03
C LEU A 39 -1.19 -17.19 -3.91
N ALA A 40 -2.36 -16.77 -4.37
CA ALA A 40 -3.21 -17.52 -5.29
C ALA A 40 -2.78 -17.38 -6.78
N GLY A 41 -1.80 -16.53 -7.09
CA GLY A 41 -1.36 -16.26 -8.46
C GLY A 41 -2.31 -15.39 -9.29
N ILE A 42 -3.35 -14.81 -8.66
CA ILE A 42 -4.30 -13.88 -9.28
C ILE A 42 -3.60 -12.55 -9.56
N GLU A 43 -2.78 -12.11 -8.60
CA GLU A 43 -1.97 -10.89 -8.66
C GLU A 43 -0.48 -11.19 -8.63
N ARG A 44 0.32 -10.23 -9.10
CA ARG A 44 1.74 -10.45 -9.37
C ARG A 44 2.55 -9.25 -8.89
N ALA A 45 3.58 -9.54 -8.12
CA ALA A 45 4.58 -8.56 -7.71
C ALA A 45 5.97 -9.19 -7.79
N THR A 46 6.95 -8.42 -8.24
CA THR A 46 8.33 -8.85 -8.42
C THR A 46 9.22 -8.07 -7.47
N VAL A 47 10.09 -8.76 -6.74
CA VAL A 47 11.13 -8.10 -5.93
C VAL A 47 12.18 -7.53 -6.88
N THR A 48 12.52 -6.25 -6.73
CA THR A 48 13.48 -5.54 -7.57
C THR A 48 14.63 -4.97 -6.73
N PRO A 49 15.59 -5.83 -6.31
CA PRO A 49 16.68 -5.39 -5.44
C PRO A 49 17.49 -4.25 -6.09
N GLY A 50 17.76 -3.19 -5.31
CA GLY A 50 18.55 -2.05 -5.76
C GLY A 50 17.80 -0.99 -6.56
N VAL A 51 16.54 -1.25 -6.95
CA VAL A 51 15.64 -0.27 -7.55
C VAL A 51 14.62 0.11 -6.49
N SER A 52 14.44 1.41 -6.23
CA SER A 52 13.40 1.86 -5.30
C SER A 52 12.01 1.65 -5.91
N PRO A 53 11.01 1.15 -5.14
CA PRO A 53 10.98 0.94 -3.69
C PRO A 53 11.48 -0.43 -3.19
N GLY A 54 12.04 -1.27 -4.06
CA GLY A 54 12.54 -2.62 -3.77
C GLY A 54 11.64 -3.74 -4.31
N PHE A 55 10.53 -3.37 -4.92
CA PHE A 55 9.59 -4.25 -5.60
C PHE A 55 8.89 -3.50 -6.75
N SER A 56 8.30 -4.26 -7.65
CA SER A 56 7.40 -3.85 -8.72
C SER A 56 6.05 -4.53 -8.50
N LEU A 57 4.97 -3.77 -8.67
CA LEU A 57 3.61 -4.30 -8.64
C LEU A 57 3.17 -4.51 -10.09
N ASP A 58 3.39 -5.72 -10.59
CA ASP A 58 3.29 -6.01 -12.02
C ASP A 58 1.83 -6.16 -12.48
N TYR A 59 0.96 -6.61 -11.57
CA TYR A 59 -0.48 -6.68 -11.79
C TYR A 59 -1.22 -6.77 -10.46
N ILE A 60 -2.04 -5.76 -10.17
CA ILE A 60 -2.76 -5.58 -8.89
C ILE A 60 -4.22 -5.16 -9.07
N ASP A 61 -4.80 -5.44 -10.25
CA ASP A 61 -6.07 -4.82 -10.61
C ASP A 61 -7.28 -5.37 -9.83
N TRP A 62 -7.18 -6.58 -9.28
CA TRP A 62 -8.27 -7.21 -8.53
C TRP A 62 -8.43 -6.64 -7.13
N SER A 63 -7.33 -6.21 -6.51
CA SER A 63 -7.30 -5.56 -5.20
C SER A 63 -7.32 -4.04 -5.34
N HIS A 64 -6.57 -3.45 -6.28
CA HIS A 64 -6.27 -2.02 -6.32
C HIS A 64 -6.79 -1.25 -7.54
N SER A 65 -7.52 -1.85 -8.49
CA SER A 65 -8.15 -1.03 -9.54
C SER A 65 -9.22 -0.09 -8.97
N LEU A 66 -9.47 1.04 -9.62
CA LEU A 66 -10.51 2.00 -9.17
C LEU A 66 -11.88 1.32 -9.01
N ALA A 67 -12.28 0.53 -10.02
CA ALA A 67 -13.54 -0.21 -10.00
C ALA A 67 -13.58 -1.23 -8.87
N MET A 68 -12.53 -2.03 -8.68
CA MET A 68 -12.51 -3.04 -7.62
C MET A 68 -12.42 -2.42 -6.23
N SER A 69 -11.70 -1.32 -6.07
CA SER A 69 -11.64 -0.55 -4.82
C SER A 69 -13.04 -0.11 -4.39
N LEU A 70 -13.87 0.38 -5.33
CA LEU A 70 -15.27 0.72 -5.06
C LEU A 70 -16.11 -0.51 -4.70
N VAL A 71 -15.93 -1.63 -5.40
CA VAL A 71 -16.63 -2.90 -5.11
C VAL A 71 -16.29 -3.37 -3.69
N TRP A 72 -15.01 -3.41 -3.32
CA TRP A 72 -14.56 -3.82 -2.00
C TRP A 72 -15.04 -2.87 -0.90
N SER A 73 -15.05 -1.56 -1.15
CA SER A 73 -15.65 -0.59 -0.23
C SER A 73 -17.14 -0.86 0.04
N ILE A 74 -17.92 -1.17 -1.01
CA ILE A 74 -19.35 -1.47 -0.88
C ILE A 74 -19.55 -2.79 -0.14
N LEU A 75 -18.82 -3.84 -0.49
CA LEU A 75 -18.92 -5.16 0.15
C LEU A 75 -18.54 -5.09 1.62
N PHE A 76 -17.44 -4.41 1.96
CA PHE A 76 -17.03 -4.20 3.34
C PHE A 76 -18.08 -3.39 4.11
N ALA A 77 -18.61 -2.31 3.53
CA ALA A 77 -19.66 -1.51 4.15
C ALA A 77 -20.98 -2.26 4.38
N ALA A 78 -21.34 -3.16 3.46
CA ALA A 78 -22.55 -3.99 3.58
C ALA A 78 -22.53 -4.88 4.84
N ALA A 79 -21.35 -5.37 5.24
CA ALA A 79 -21.19 -6.13 6.49
C ALA A 79 -21.56 -5.34 7.76
N PHE A 80 -21.62 -4.00 7.67
CA PHE A 80 -21.99 -3.11 8.77
C PHE A 80 -23.42 -2.56 8.67
N ALA A 81 -24.28 -3.10 7.78
CA ALA A 81 -25.64 -2.61 7.57
C ALA A 81 -26.49 -2.50 8.85
N ARG A 82 -26.32 -3.45 9.79
CA ARG A 82 -27.01 -3.45 11.09
C ARG A 82 -26.65 -2.27 12.02
N HIS A 83 -25.55 -1.56 11.75
CA HIS A 83 -25.10 -0.41 12.53
C HIS A 83 -25.60 0.93 11.96
N GLY A 84 -26.39 0.88 10.87
CA GLY A 84 -27.00 2.04 10.24
C GLY A 84 -26.13 2.72 9.17
N ARG A 85 -26.79 3.51 8.32
CA ARG A 85 -26.16 4.19 7.17
C ARG A 85 -24.90 4.99 7.51
N PRO A 86 -24.82 5.77 8.61
CA PRO A 86 -23.61 6.54 8.92
C PRO A 86 -22.37 5.67 9.13
N VAL A 87 -22.53 4.50 9.77
CA VAL A 87 -21.41 3.57 10.00
C VAL A 87 -21.00 2.91 8.69
N MET A 88 -21.96 2.50 7.85
CA MET A 88 -21.68 1.93 6.53
C MET A 88 -20.85 2.89 5.67
N VAL A 89 -21.27 4.16 5.60
CA VAL A 89 -20.56 5.19 4.84
C VAL A 89 -19.16 5.40 5.40
N ALA A 90 -19.02 5.49 6.73
CA ALA A 90 -17.73 5.67 7.38
C ALA A 90 -16.73 4.55 7.04
N VAL A 91 -17.14 3.28 7.15
CA VAL A 91 -16.25 2.15 6.87
C VAL A 91 -15.98 1.98 5.37
N GLY A 92 -16.96 2.27 4.50
CA GLY A 92 -16.76 2.25 3.05
C GLY A 92 -15.78 3.32 2.59
N LEU A 93 -15.88 4.54 3.15
CA LEU A 93 -14.92 5.61 2.93
C LEU A 93 -13.53 5.26 3.47
N ALA A 94 -13.44 4.57 4.61
CA ALA A 94 -12.16 4.09 5.13
C ALA A 94 -11.47 3.16 4.12
N VAL A 95 -12.20 2.19 3.55
CA VAL A 95 -11.65 1.32 2.49
C VAL A 95 -11.25 2.12 1.25
N PHE A 96 -12.13 2.99 0.75
CA PHE A 96 -11.85 3.73 -0.49
C PHE A 96 -10.71 4.74 -0.34
N SER A 97 -10.47 5.22 0.88
CA SER A 97 -9.37 6.14 1.16
C SER A 97 -8.00 5.53 0.84
N HIS A 98 -7.87 4.20 0.84
CA HIS A 98 -6.65 3.50 0.43
C HIS A 98 -6.26 3.87 -1.00
N PHE A 99 -7.15 3.61 -1.97
CA PHE A 99 -6.92 3.95 -3.38
C PHE A 99 -6.61 5.45 -3.58
N LEU A 100 -7.30 6.33 -2.86
CA LEU A 100 -7.05 7.77 -2.95
C LEU A 100 -5.66 8.18 -2.44
N LEU A 101 -5.16 7.49 -1.41
CA LEU A 101 -3.82 7.70 -0.87
C LEU A 101 -2.74 7.01 -1.71
N ASP A 102 -3.10 5.99 -2.47
CA ASP A 102 -2.22 5.33 -3.42
C ASP A 102 -1.95 6.17 -4.66
N LEU A 103 -2.95 6.90 -5.18
CA LEU A 103 -2.81 7.78 -6.36
C LEU A 103 -1.53 8.64 -6.36
N PRO A 104 -1.19 9.39 -5.28
CA PRO A 104 0.07 10.12 -5.26
C PRO A 104 1.30 9.22 -5.13
N MET A 105 1.20 8.09 -4.44
CA MET A 105 2.33 7.22 -4.12
C MET A 105 2.75 6.37 -5.32
N HIS A 106 1.80 5.63 -5.89
CA HIS A 106 1.99 4.64 -6.94
C HIS A 106 2.49 5.27 -8.24
N PRO A 107 3.36 4.58 -9.01
CA PRO A 107 3.58 4.94 -10.40
C PRO A 107 2.29 4.71 -11.21
N PRO A 108 2.27 4.94 -12.53
CA PRO A 108 1.10 4.64 -13.35
C PRO A 108 0.80 3.12 -13.48
N ASP A 109 0.57 2.44 -12.36
CA ASP A 109 0.28 1.00 -12.24
C ASP A 109 -1.12 0.72 -11.65
N LEU A 110 -1.88 1.75 -11.24
CA LEU A 110 -3.25 1.59 -10.77
C LEU A 110 -4.24 1.58 -11.94
N ALA A 111 -4.77 0.41 -12.29
CA ALA A 111 -5.75 0.29 -13.37
C ALA A 111 -7.11 0.94 -13.03
N LEU A 112 -7.84 1.42 -14.04
CA LEU A 112 -9.22 1.91 -13.82
C LEU A 112 -10.22 0.76 -13.50
N TRP A 113 -9.98 -0.43 -14.06
CA TRP A 113 -10.70 -1.68 -13.81
C TRP A 113 -9.78 -2.85 -14.19
N PRO A 114 -10.10 -4.11 -13.82
CA PRO A 114 -9.28 -5.27 -14.18
C PRO A 114 -8.98 -5.35 -15.67
N ASP A 115 -7.69 -5.50 -16.01
CA ASP A 115 -7.17 -5.56 -17.38
C ASP A 115 -7.36 -4.26 -18.19
N SER A 116 -7.56 -3.12 -17.52
CA SER A 116 -7.67 -1.83 -18.21
C SER A 116 -6.35 -1.42 -18.85
N ALA A 117 -6.40 -0.89 -20.07
CA ALA A 117 -5.24 -0.25 -20.69
C ALA A 117 -4.89 1.11 -20.00
N ALA A 118 -5.86 1.72 -19.33
CA ALA A 118 -5.70 3.00 -18.66
C ALA A 118 -5.29 2.82 -17.20
N HIS A 119 -4.13 3.37 -16.85
CA HIS A 119 -3.56 3.36 -15.51
C HIS A 119 -3.36 4.79 -15.00
N VAL A 120 -3.44 4.95 -13.68
CA VAL A 120 -3.26 6.23 -12.97
C VAL A 120 -2.20 6.09 -11.88
N GLY A 121 -1.63 7.22 -11.46
CA GLY A 121 -0.60 7.28 -10.42
C GLY A 121 0.45 8.36 -10.69
N PHE A 122 0.97 9.01 -9.64
CA PHE A 122 1.91 10.13 -9.76
C PHE A 122 3.38 9.78 -9.43
N GLY A 123 3.63 8.60 -8.88
CA GLY A 123 4.94 8.01 -8.66
C GLY A 123 5.76 8.67 -7.55
N LEU A 124 5.12 9.23 -6.52
CA LEU A 124 5.83 9.94 -5.46
C LEU A 124 6.82 9.06 -4.72
N TRP A 125 6.50 7.78 -4.46
CA TRP A 125 7.42 6.91 -3.74
C TRP A 125 8.72 6.64 -4.52
N GLN A 126 8.67 6.55 -5.85
CA GLN A 126 9.85 6.39 -6.70
C GLN A 126 10.71 7.65 -6.64
N LYS A 127 10.09 8.83 -6.65
CA LYS A 127 10.79 10.13 -6.58
C LYS A 127 11.37 10.39 -5.18
N LEU A 128 10.63 10.10 -4.12
CA LEU A 128 11.03 10.39 -2.75
C LEU A 128 12.13 9.44 -2.25
N MET A 129 12.04 8.15 -2.61
CA MET A 129 13.04 7.16 -2.17
C MET A 129 14.30 7.15 -3.04
N THR A 130 14.26 7.66 -4.28
CA THR A 130 15.48 7.89 -5.08
C THR A 130 16.27 9.12 -4.64
N THR A 131 15.61 10.13 -4.05
CA THR A 131 16.21 11.40 -3.60
C THR A 131 16.80 11.34 -2.18
N LEU A 132 16.62 10.25 -1.44
CA LEU A 132 17.31 10.05 -0.17
C LEU A 132 18.83 9.96 -0.37
N PRO A 133 19.65 10.69 0.42
CA PRO A 133 21.10 10.68 0.30
C PRO A 133 21.66 9.26 0.50
N PRO A 134 22.81 8.92 -0.12
CA PRO A 134 23.39 7.58 -0.08
C PRO A 134 23.58 7.01 1.34
N ALA A 135 23.65 7.87 2.36
CA ALA A 135 23.76 7.49 3.77
C ALA A 135 22.54 6.73 4.34
N CYS A 136 21.35 6.88 3.75
CA CYS A 136 20.15 6.12 4.09
C CYS A 136 19.89 4.92 3.15
N ARG A 137 20.66 4.82 2.06
CA ARG A 137 20.59 3.73 1.10
C ARG A 137 21.36 2.55 1.71
N ALA A 138 20.63 1.58 2.28
CA ALA A 138 21.16 0.50 3.10
C ALA A 138 22.47 -0.13 2.54
N SER A 139 23.63 0.26 3.09
CA SER A 139 24.88 -0.47 2.86
C SER A 139 25.91 -0.33 4.00
N ARG A 140 25.51 0.17 5.17
CA ARG A 140 26.44 0.33 6.31
C ARG A 140 26.98 -1.01 6.84
N VAL A 141 26.21 -2.09 6.70
CA VAL A 141 26.63 -3.44 7.08
C VAL A 141 27.57 -4.05 6.04
N ALA A 142 27.25 -3.94 4.74
CA ALA A 142 28.05 -4.50 3.66
C ALA A 142 29.42 -3.80 3.47
N HIS A 143 29.51 -2.50 3.76
CA HIS A 143 30.80 -1.81 3.79
C HIS A 143 31.63 -2.17 5.03
N ARG A 144 31.04 -2.15 6.23
CA ARG A 144 31.75 -2.54 7.46
C ARG A 144 32.25 -3.98 7.42
N LEU A 145 31.51 -4.92 6.84
CA LEU A 145 31.96 -6.31 6.72
C LEU A 145 33.11 -6.47 5.72
N ARG A 146 33.13 -5.71 4.62
CA ARG A 146 34.27 -5.69 3.67
C ARG A 146 35.50 -5.03 4.26
N ASP A 147 35.34 -4.01 5.09
CA ASP A 147 36.44 -3.33 5.75
C ASP A 147 36.99 -4.15 6.93
N LEU A 148 36.10 -4.85 7.67
CA LEU A 148 36.51 -5.81 8.69
C LEU A 148 37.21 -7.03 8.07
N ALA A 149 36.70 -7.57 6.96
CA ALA A 149 37.33 -8.67 6.24
C ALA A 149 38.71 -8.27 5.70
N ARG A 150 38.88 -7.06 5.18
CA ARG A 150 40.20 -6.54 4.75
C ARG A 150 41.15 -6.30 5.93
N ALA A 151 40.65 -5.82 7.07
CA ALA A 151 41.45 -5.66 8.29
C ALA A 151 41.87 -7.00 8.91
N LEU A 152 41.05 -8.06 8.78
CA LEU A 152 41.33 -9.40 9.30
C LEU A 152 42.19 -10.25 8.36
N MET A 153 42.16 -10.00 7.05
CA MET A 153 42.93 -10.76 6.06
C MET A 153 44.38 -10.31 5.89
N GLY A 154 44.80 -9.18 6.50
CA GLY A 154 46.21 -8.84 6.70
C GLY A 154 47.13 -9.05 5.49
N THR A 155 46.68 -8.74 4.27
CA THR A 155 47.57 -8.81 3.10
C THR A 155 48.36 -7.50 3.03
N PRO A 156 49.70 -7.54 2.99
CA PRO A 156 50.55 -6.36 2.86
C PRO A 156 50.28 -5.59 1.56
#